data_AF-A0AAW1PB67-F1
#
_entry.id   AF-A0AAW1PB67-F1
#
_cell.length_a   1.000
_cell.length_b   1.000
_cell.length_c   1.000
_cell.angle_alpha   90.00
_cell.angle_beta   90.00
_cell.angle_gamma   90.00
#
_symmetry.space_group_name_H-M   'P 1'
#
loop_
_entity.id
_entity.type
_entity.pdbx_description
1 polymer ?
#
loop_
_entity_poly.entity_id
_entity_poly.type
_entity_poly.pdbx_seq_one_letter_code
_entity_poly.pdbx_strand_id
1 'polypeptide(L)'
;MTLELIICRIALQRACEATGAFFTVNGQRAVDGTAEQLRTMGQLSALVAGFVMVAFIQFSFDPTSVAVPVLLGFGISNALTVGLNVSCMSMCTLILASIFKTYTSLISPEEQASFLAQCRQFALNYKPGDVPPKPPRSFHTHWETFCRAEWHRALTMFVVGIVCFMLNIIFASFIKFQGYEVPAILLSSAVGIFLLYYLAFGASWLLELTSGGYHDDSQTIEAEWLLKPMGLPFDWHLPPHVTTARGSDSFQPVAPTHLPVLTPEMGIEGTWRHEDMEQAAVDNAHMLWIHFVERQRNDMDERAEHLRGFSFVSGIVAGFIIASFLQVTFNPLQTSRGLQIAFAVTVGLTATLTTSSMATCSVILLSILKTGSSLVSEHEQAHFMSRCLTFFREYRLGDRPPAPRRTFRTHWELRCEIQWYRSFYLFSLGLVFFVCNLVTAGWIKFLPNKSAPACVTGILTLALIYIMVAQGRWVKHIFGRPPAFEGRYVEPMGLPFDWYLPPQGAVNVSRHFGKLRRFRRMTTWIPDTLRRTIGPEAS
;
A
#
# COMPACT_ATOMS: atom_id res chain seq x y z
N MET A 1 12.36 -50.44 4.12
CA MET A 1 11.39 -49.32 4.17
C MET A 1 12.03 -47.97 4.52
N THR A 2 13.34 -47.80 4.30
CA THR A 2 14.13 -46.73 4.96
C THR A 2 14.70 -45.68 4.01
N LEU A 3 15.00 -46.00 2.74
CA LEU A 3 15.56 -45.03 1.79
C LEU A 3 14.48 -44.25 1.03
N GLU A 4 13.45 -44.93 0.51
CA GLU A 4 12.37 -44.28 -0.26
C GLU A 4 11.56 -43.29 0.59
N LEU A 5 11.33 -43.61 1.86
CA LEU A 5 10.66 -42.71 2.81
C LEU A 5 11.49 -41.45 3.11
N ILE A 6 12.83 -41.56 3.14
CA ILE A 6 13.73 -40.42 3.31
C ILE A 6 13.73 -39.55 2.05
N ILE A 7 13.86 -40.16 0.87
CA ILE A 7 13.84 -39.45 -0.42
C ILE A 7 12.50 -38.72 -0.60
N CYS A 8 11.38 -39.38 -0.28
CA CYS A 8 10.05 -38.79 -0.36
C CYS A 8 9.90 -37.60 0.62
N ARG A 9 10.43 -37.70 1.85
CA ARG A 9 10.41 -36.58 2.81
C ARG A 9 11.25 -35.38 2.35
N ILE A 10 12.44 -35.61 1.80
CA ILE A 10 13.31 -34.54 1.28
C ILE A 10 12.66 -33.87 0.06
N ALA A 11 12.10 -34.65 -0.87
CA ALA A 11 11.40 -34.13 -2.04
C ALA A 11 10.19 -33.29 -1.65
N LEU A 12 9.41 -33.75 -0.67
CA LEU A 12 8.23 -33.07 -0.16
C LEU A 12 8.59 -31.77 0.58
N GLN A 13 9.68 -31.76 1.35
CA GLN A 13 10.20 -30.54 1.97
C GLN A 13 10.57 -29.50 0.91
N ARG A 14 11.35 -29.89 -0.11
CA ARG A 14 11.72 -29.00 -1.21
C ARG A 14 10.50 -28.49 -1.98
N ALA A 15 9.48 -29.33 -2.17
CA ALA A 15 8.22 -28.92 -2.79
C ALA A 15 7.47 -27.89 -1.92
N CYS A 16 7.39 -28.09 -0.60
CA CYS A 16 6.78 -27.13 0.32
C CYS A 16 7.51 -25.78 0.32
N GLU A 17 8.85 -25.80 0.35
CA GLU A 17 9.70 -24.61 0.28
C GLU A 17 9.54 -23.87 -1.06
N ALA A 18 9.58 -24.60 -2.18
CA ALA A 18 9.37 -24.04 -3.52
C ALA A 18 7.96 -23.43 -3.66
N THR A 19 6.95 -24.08 -3.10
CA THR A 19 5.56 -23.59 -3.11
C THR A 19 5.41 -22.34 -2.25
N GLY A 20 6.01 -22.32 -1.05
CA GLY A 20 6.05 -21.14 -0.19
C GLY A 20 6.73 -19.96 -0.88
N ALA A 21 7.89 -20.19 -1.49
CA ALA A 21 8.61 -19.19 -2.27
C ALA A 21 7.80 -18.69 -3.46
N PHE A 22 7.14 -19.60 -4.20
CA PHE A 22 6.28 -19.26 -5.34
C PHE A 22 5.12 -18.35 -4.93
N PHE A 23 4.41 -18.67 -3.84
CA PHE A 23 3.33 -17.82 -3.32
C PHE A 23 3.84 -16.44 -2.88
N THR A 24 5.01 -16.37 -2.23
CA THR A 24 5.60 -15.09 -1.83
C THR A 24 6.03 -14.24 -3.04
N VAL A 25 6.69 -14.84 -4.03
CA VAL A 25 7.19 -14.12 -5.21
C VAL A 25 6.05 -13.65 -6.10
N ASN A 26 5.04 -14.49 -6.35
CA ASN A 26 3.89 -14.09 -7.14
C ASN A 26 3.05 -13.05 -6.40
N GLY A 27 2.88 -13.21 -5.08
CA GLY A 27 2.23 -12.21 -4.23
C GLY A 27 2.95 -10.86 -4.31
N GLN A 28 4.28 -10.86 -4.24
CA GLN A 28 5.11 -9.66 -4.36
C GLN A 28 4.96 -9.00 -5.73
N ARG A 29 5.07 -9.76 -6.82
CA ARG A 29 4.89 -9.22 -8.19
C ARG A 29 3.51 -8.59 -8.39
N ALA A 30 2.46 -9.22 -7.87
CA ALA A 30 1.11 -8.66 -7.94
C ALA A 30 0.98 -7.36 -7.14
N VAL A 31 1.60 -7.30 -5.96
CA VAL A 31 1.67 -6.11 -5.10
C VAL A 31 2.42 -4.98 -5.80
N ASP A 32 3.61 -5.26 -6.33
CA ASP A 32 4.46 -4.28 -6.99
C ASP A 32 3.78 -3.72 -8.25
N GLY A 33 3.18 -4.58 -9.08
CA GLY A 33 2.44 -4.16 -10.26
C GLY A 33 1.25 -3.25 -9.91
N THR A 34 0.49 -3.61 -8.86
CA THR A 34 -0.64 -2.81 -8.40
C THR A 34 -0.20 -1.49 -7.76
N ALA A 35 0.90 -1.52 -7.00
CA ALA A 35 1.49 -0.35 -6.36
C ALA A 35 1.99 0.66 -7.39
N GLU A 36 2.64 0.19 -8.46
CA GLU A 36 3.12 1.03 -9.55
C GLU A 36 1.98 1.68 -10.34
N GLN A 37 0.91 0.92 -10.61
CA GLN A 37 -0.31 1.45 -11.23
C GLN A 37 -0.94 2.56 -10.38
N LEU A 38 -1.10 2.34 -9.07
CA LEU A 38 -1.66 3.33 -8.14
C LEU A 38 -0.79 4.59 -8.06
N ARG A 39 0.53 4.43 -8.08
CA ARG A 39 1.50 5.52 -8.05
C ARG A 39 1.40 6.35 -9.32
N THR A 40 1.48 5.71 -10.48
CA THR A 40 1.40 6.39 -11.79
C THR A 40 0.07 7.14 -11.92
N MET A 41 -1.04 6.50 -11.55
CA MET A 41 -2.35 7.13 -11.56
C MET A 41 -2.42 8.33 -10.60
N GLY A 42 -1.93 8.18 -9.37
CA GLY A 42 -1.90 9.27 -8.40
C GLY A 42 -1.06 10.46 -8.85
N GLN A 43 0.11 10.21 -9.47
CA GLN A 43 1.00 11.25 -9.99
C GLN A 43 0.41 11.99 -11.19
N LEU A 44 -0.14 11.27 -12.17
CA LEU A 44 -0.80 11.88 -13.33
C LEU A 44 -2.01 12.70 -12.90
N SER A 45 -2.80 12.18 -11.96
CA SER A 45 -3.95 12.89 -11.40
C SER A 45 -3.53 14.20 -10.70
N ALA A 46 -2.47 14.17 -9.90
CA ALA A 46 -1.91 15.36 -9.26
C ALA A 46 -1.45 16.41 -10.29
N LEU A 47 -0.80 15.95 -11.36
CA LEU A 47 -0.29 16.80 -12.43
C LEU A 47 -1.41 17.47 -13.22
N VAL A 48 -2.45 16.72 -13.62
CA VAL A 48 -3.63 17.26 -14.30
C VAL A 48 -4.34 18.30 -13.43
N ALA A 49 -4.59 17.98 -12.15
CA ALA A 49 -5.22 18.93 -11.21
C ALA A 49 -4.40 20.23 -11.07
N GLY A 50 -3.08 20.11 -10.96
CA GLY A 50 -2.18 21.23 -10.80
C GLY A 50 -2.08 22.13 -12.02
N PHE A 51 -1.96 21.56 -13.22
CA PHE A 51 -1.97 22.35 -14.46
C PHE A 51 -3.28 23.12 -14.65
N VAL A 52 -4.39 22.46 -14.36
CA VAL A 52 -5.72 23.04 -14.46
C VAL A 52 -5.91 24.17 -13.46
N MET A 53 -5.42 24.01 -12.23
CA MET A 53 -5.36 25.10 -11.25
C MET A 53 -4.53 26.29 -11.78
N VAL A 54 -3.31 26.04 -12.25
CA VAL A 54 -2.41 27.13 -12.70
C VAL A 54 -3.06 27.87 -13.86
N ALA A 55 -3.56 27.14 -14.86
CA ALA A 55 -4.30 27.72 -15.98
C ALA A 55 -5.51 28.52 -15.48
N PHE A 56 -6.28 27.96 -14.56
CA PHE A 56 -7.43 28.62 -13.95
C PHE A 56 -7.06 29.95 -13.32
N ILE A 57 -5.88 30.09 -12.73
CA ILE A 57 -5.43 31.36 -12.16
C ILE A 57 -4.88 32.30 -13.23
N GLN A 58 -4.10 31.78 -14.17
CA GLN A 58 -3.40 32.55 -15.19
C GLN A 58 -4.34 33.25 -16.19
N PHE A 59 -5.51 32.67 -16.51
CA PHE A 59 -6.43 33.24 -17.52
C PHE A 59 -6.99 34.61 -17.10
N SER A 60 -6.33 35.70 -17.47
CA SER A 60 -6.89 37.04 -17.28
C SER A 60 -7.88 37.33 -18.41
N PHE A 61 -9.13 37.63 -18.09
CA PHE A 61 -10.17 38.03 -19.05
C PHE A 61 -11.02 39.14 -18.43
N ASP A 62 -11.63 39.97 -19.27
CA ASP A 62 -12.60 40.95 -18.81
C ASP A 62 -13.94 40.21 -18.53
N PRO A 63 -14.40 40.17 -17.28
CA PRO A 63 -15.62 39.47 -16.92
C PRO A 63 -16.89 40.08 -17.53
N THR A 64 -16.83 41.32 -18.04
CA THR A 64 -17.97 41.98 -18.70
C THR A 64 -18.10 41.58 -20.17
N SER A 65 -17.02 41.17 -20.81
CA SER A 65 -17.02 40.83 -22.22
C SER A 65 -17.45 39.38 -22.46
N VAL A 66 -17.14 38.46 -21.55
CA VAL A 66 -17.39 37.02 -21.75
C VAL A 66 -18.84 36.65 -21.40
N ALA A 67 -19.48 35.88 -22.27
CA ALA A 67 -20.82 35.36 -22.02
C ALA A 67 -20.87 34.53 -20.72
N VAL A 68 -21.83 34.85 -19.85
CA VAL A 68 -22.04 34.19 -18.54
C VAL A 68 -22.04 32.65 -18.62
N PRO A 69 -22.68 31.99 -19.62
CA PRO A 69 -22.67 30.53 -19.71
C PRO A 69 -21.26 29.94 -19.94
N VAL A 70 -20.41 30.61 -20.72
CA VAL A 70 -19.03 30.16 -20.99
C VAL A 70 -18.20 30.26 -19.71
N LEU A 71 -18.37 31.36 -18.97
CA LEU A 71 -17.70 31.59 -17.70
C LEU A 71 -18.10 30.55 -16.64
N LEU A 72 -19.41 30.25 -16.57
CA LEU A 72 -19.95 29.23 -15.67
C LEU A 72 -19.44 27.83 -16.05
N GLY A 73 -19.46 27.48 -17.34
CA GLY A 73 -18.93 26.22 -17.85
C GLY A 73 -17.44 26.03 -17.55
N PHE A 74 -16.64 27.08 -17.74
CA PHE A 74 -15.22 27.09 -17.37
C PHE A 74 -15.01 26.88 -15.88
N GLY A 75 -15.74 27.61 -15.02
CA GLY A 75 -15.67 27.44 -13.57
C GLY A 75 -16.04 26.02 -13.11
N ILE A 76 -17.17 25.49 -13.59
CA ILE A 76 -17.67 24.15 -13.24
C ILE A 76 -16.69 23.07 -13.71
N SER A 77 -16.27 23.10 -14.98
CA SER A 77 -15.33 22.12 -15.53
C SER A 77 -13.99 22.14 -14.80
N ASN A 78 -13.48 23.32 -14.45
CA ASN A 78 -12.29 23.47 -13.62
C ASN A 78 -12.47 22.85 -12.22
N ALA A 79 -13.54 23.20 -11.51
CA ALA A 79 -13.83 22.69 -10.18
C ALA A 79 -13.99 21.16 -10.16
N LEU A 80 -14.68 20.60 -11.15
CA LEU A 80 -14.83 19.15 -11.32
C LEU A 80 -13.48 18.49 -11.60
N THR A 81 -12.70 19.03 -12.53
CA THR A 81 -11.39 18.48 -12.88
C THR A 81 -10.48 18.42 -11.67
N VAL A 82 -10.34 19.51 -10.93
CA VAL A 82 -9.47 19.56 -9.76
C VAL A 82 -10.04 18.71 -8.62
N GLY A 83 -11.34 18.81 -8.32
CA GLY A 83 -11.98 18.04 -7.26
C GLY A 83 -11.87 16.52 -7.46
N LEU A 84 -12.15 16.04 -8.67
CA LEU A 84 -12.06 14.61 -9.01
C LEU A 84 -10.62 14.10 -9.00
N ASN A 85 -9.68 14.83 -9.61
CA ASN A 85 -8.29 14.39 -9.68
C ASN A 85 -7.57 14.48 -8.32
N VAL A 86 -7.87 15.47 -7.48
CA VAL A 86 -7.33 15.50 -6.11
C VAL A 86 -7.92 14.37 -5.26
N SER A 87 -9.22 14.06 -5.45
CA SER A 87 -9.86 12.93 -4.79
C SER A 87 -9.24 11.59 -5.21
N CYS A 88 -9.03 11.38 -6.52
CA CYS A 88 -8.33 10.21 -7.06
C CYS A 88 -6.92 10.08 -6.46
N MET A 89 -6.11 11.14 -6.52
CA MET A 89 -4.76 11.15 -5.97
C MET A 89 -4.75 10.79 -4.48
N SER A 90 -5.66 11.37 -3.68
CA SER A 90 -5.79 11.04 -2.27
C SER A 90 -6.16 9.57 -2.06
N MET A 91 -7.10 9.03 -2.85
CA MET A 91 -7.51 7.63 -2.76
C MET A 91 -6.39 6.67 -3.14
N CYS A 92 -5.66 6.93 -4.23
CA CYS A 92 -4.50 6.12 -4.61
C CYS A 92 -3.46 6.06 -3.49
N THR A 93 -3.19 7.20 -2.86
CA THR A 93 -2.23 7.29 -1.75
C THR A 93 -2.68 6.47 -0.54
N LEU A 94 -3.98 6.51 -0.22
CA LEU A 94 -4.56 5.74 0.90
C LEU A 94 -4.56 4.23 0.62
N ILE A 95 -4.94 3.82 -0.60
CA ILE A 95 -4.93 2.42 -1.02
C ILE A 95 -3.49 1.89 -1.00
N LEU A 96 -2.54 2.66 -1.55
CA LEU A 96 -1.12 2.30 -1.56
C LEU A 96 -0.59 2.09 -0.13
N ALA A 97 -0.90 3.00 0.79
CA ALA A 97 -0.53 2.86 2.19
C ALA A 97 -1.16 1.60 2.86
N SER A 98 -2.39 1.24 2.46
CA SER A 98 -3.06 0.02 2.93
C SER A 98 -2.41 -1.25 2.39
N ILE A 99 -2.07 -1.29 1.10
CA ILE A 99 -1.40 -2.43 0.47
C ILE A 99 -0.09 -2.73 1.19
N PHE A 100 0.76 -1.73 1.40
CA PHE A 100 2.05 -1.94 2.08
C PHE A 100 1.89 -2.33 3.55
N LYS A 101 0.90 -1.77 4.25
CA LYS A 101 0.61 -2.22 5.63
C LYS A 101 0.18 -3.70 5.64
N THR A 102 -0.67 -4.08 4.70
CA THR A 102 -1.19 -5.45 4.65
C THR A 102 -0.11 -6.41 4.21
N TYR A 103 0.71 -6.06 3.22
CA TYR A 103 1.84 -6.85 2.75
C TYR A 103 2.84 -7.16 3.86
N THR A 104 3.26 -6.13 4.61
CA THR A 104 4.14 -6.33 5.78
C THR A 104 3.51 -7.20 6.88
N SER A 105 2.17 -7.26 6.96
CA SER A 105 1.45 -8.15 7.87
C SER A 105 1.26 -9.58 7.34
N LEU A 106 1.05 -9.73 6.02
CA LEU A 106 0.86 -11.00 5.31
C LEU A 106 2.12 -11.87 5.38
N ILE A 107 3.29 -11.24 5.37
CA ILE A 107 4.58 -11.93 5.48
C ILE A 107 4.98 -12.06 6.96
N SER A 108 4.05 -12.06 7.92
CA SER A 108 4.48 -12.28 9.30
C SER A 108 5.15 -13.67 9.40
N PRO A 109 6.35 -13.77 10.01
CA PRO A 109 7.08 -15.05 10.06
C PRO A 109 6.28 -16.11 10.82
N GLU A 110 5.40 -15.68 11.72
CA GLU A 110 4.48 -16.57 12.44
C GLU A 110 3.39 -17.14 11.53
N GLU A 111 2.76 -16.31 10.69
CA GLU A 111 1.79 -16.80 9.70
C GLU A 111 2.46 -17.73 8.68
N GLN A 112 3.65 -17.36 8.18
CA GLN A 112 4.42 -18.18 7.26
C GLN A 112 4.82 -19.52 7.89
N ALA A 113 5.34 -19.51 9.13
CA ALA A 113 5.67 -20.75 9.85
C ALA A 113 4.42 -21.61 10.10
N SER A 114 3.30 -20.99 10.48
CA SER A 114 2.03 -21.70 10.69
C SER A 114 1.47 -22.29 9.38
N PHE A 115 1.68 -21.61 8.25
CA PHE A 115 1.30 -22.08 6.94
C PHE A 115 2.18 -23.23 6.48
N LEU A 116 3.50 -23.13 6.63
CA LEU A 116 4.44 -24.21 6.34
C LEU A 116 4.14 -25.44 7.21
N ALA A 117 3.80 -25.24 8.50
CA ALA A 117 3.37 -26.32 9.38
C ALA A 117 2.08 -26.99 8.89
N GLN A 118 1.10 -26.22 8.40
CA GLN A 118 -0.12 -26.75 7.80
C GLN A 118 0.16 -27.50 6.48
N CYS A 119 0.96 -26.94 5.58
CA CYS A 119 1.38 -27.60 4.34
C CYS A 119 2.08 -28.93 4.62
N ARG A 120 2.90 -28.99 5.67
CA ARG A 120 3.55 -30.22 6.11
C ARG A 120 2.56 -31.23 6.68
N GLN A 121 1.65 -30.81 7.57
CA GLN A 121 0.62 -31.71 8.10
C GLN A 121 -0.27 -32.26 6.99
N PHE A 122 -0.63 -31.41 6.03
CA PHE A 122 -1.32 -31.79 4.81
C PHE A 122 -0.52 -32.83 4.02
N ALA A 123 0.77 -32.58 3.81
CA ALA A 123 1.65 -33.50 3.10
C ALA A 123 1.75 -34.89 3.74
N LEU A 124 1.85 -34.94 5.07
CA LEU A 124 1.93 -36.18 5.83
C LEU A 124 0.62 -36.97 5.81
N ASN A 125 -0.50 -36.27 5.72
CA ASN A 125 -1.84 -36.85 5.74
C ASN A 125 -2.49 -36.88 4.35
N TYR A 126 -1.73 -36.64 3.30
CA TYR A 126 -2.25 -36.44 1.95
C TYR A 126 -2.99 -37.68 1.45
N LYS A 127 -4.23 -37.50 1.02
CA LYS A 127 -4.97 -38.47 0.22
C LYS A 127 -5.19 -37.93 -1.18
N PRO A 128 -5.17 -38.78 -2.23
CA PRO A 128 -5.49 -38.35 -3.59
C PRO A 128 -6.81 -37.58 -3.65
N GLY A 129 -6.76 -36.33 -4.12
CA GLY A 129 -7.91 -35.42 -4.19
C GLY A 129 -8.04 -34.43 -3.02
N ASP A 130 -7.19 -34.54 -2.00
CA ASP A 130 -7.11 -33.52 -0.95
C ASP A 130 -6.50 -32.22 -1.51
N VAL A 131 -7.00 -31.08 -1.01
CA VAL A 131 -6.61 -29.75 -1.49
C VAL A 131 -5.60 -29.12 -0.53
N PRO A 132 -4.46 -28.58 -1.02
CA PRO A 132 -3.47 -27.98 -0.16
C PRO A 132 -4.08 -26.82 0.65
N PRO A 133 -3.64 -26.63 1.91
CA PRO A 133 -4.13 -25.53 2.74
C PRO A 133 -3.84 -24.20 2.03
N LYS A 134 -4.82 -23.29 2.07
CA LYS A 134 -4.65 -21.91 1.59
C LYS A 134 -3.98 -21.06 2.68
N PRO A 135 -3.12 -20.10 2.31
CA PRO A 135 -2.66 -19.11 3.28
C PRO A 135 -3.87 -18.37 3.85
N PRO A 136 -3.97 -18.21 5.19
CA PRO A 136 -5.16 -17.66 5.84
C PRO A 136 -5.42 -16.20 5.46
N ARG A 137 -4.36 -15.49 5.06
CA ARG A 137 -4.41 -14.15 4.52
C ARG A 137 -3.66 -14.17 3.20
N SER A 138 -4.32 -13.76 2.13
CA SER A 138 -3.68 -13.55 0.84
C SER A 138 -3.86 -12.08 0.44
N PHE A 139 -2.87 -11.54 -0.26
CA PHE A 139 -2.99 -10.21 -0.86
C PHE A 139 -4.26 -10.10 -1.71
N HIS A 140 -4.56 -11.16 -2.48
CA HIS A 140 -5.75 -11.24 -3.32
C HIS A 140 -7.04 -11.01 -2.53
N THR A 141 -7.23 -11.74 -1.43
CA THR A 141 -8.43 -11.59 -0.58
C THR A 141 -8.55 -10.17 -0.02
N HIS A 142 -7.45 -9.57 0.43
CA HIS A 142 -7.45 -8.18 0.93
C HIS A 142 -7.75 -7.17 -0.19
N TRP A 143 -7.12 -7.34 -1.35
CA TRP A 143 -7.32 -6.51 -2.51
C TRP A 143 -8.78 -6.53 -2.95
N GLU A 144 -9.36 -7.72 -3.13
CA GLU A 144 -10.75 -7.88 -3.55
C GLU A 144 -11.75 -7.29 -2.57
N THR A 145 -11.56 -7.53 -1.26
CA THR A 145 -12.54 -7.12 -0.24
C THR A 145 -12.49 -5.64 0.09
N PHE A 146 -11.31 -5.02 0.11
CA PHE A 146 -11.16 -3.63 0.60
C PHE A 146 -10.68 -2.65 -0.47
N CYS A 147 -9.74 -3.06 -1.34
CA CYS A 147 -9.06 -2.13 -2.22
C CYS A 147 -9.74 -2.01 -3.59
N ARG A 148 -10.28 -3.12 -4.12
CA ARG A 148 -10.74 -3.20 -5.51
C ARG A 148 -11.86 -2.22 -5.79
N ALA A 149 -12.91 -2.18 -4.97
CA ALA A 149 -14.02 -1.25 -5.18
C ALA A 149 -13.59 0.22 -5.10
N GLU A 150 -12.71 0.56 -4.15
CA GLU A 150 -12.20 1.92 -3.97
C GLU A 150 -11.23 2.32 -5.10
N TRP A 151 -10.44 1.38 -5.61
CA TRP A 151 -9.59 1.57 -6.78
C TRP A 151 -10.42 1.87 -8.03
N HIS A 152 -11.50 1.12 -8.29
CA HIS A 152 -12.41 1.40 -9.40
C HIS A 152 -13.01 2.80 -9.28
N ARG A 153 -13.42 3.22 -8.09
CA ARG A 153 -13.91 4.59 -7.86
C ARG A 153 -12.85 5.63 -8.17
N ALA A 154 -11.61 5.42 -7.71
CA ALA A 154 -10.49 6.32 -8.01
C ALA A 154 -10.21 6.41 -9.53
N LEU A 155 -10.22 5.27 -10.21
CA LEU A 155 -10.07 5.19 -11.66
C LEU A 155 -11.21 5.93 -12.39
N THR A 156 -12.47 5.71 -11.99
CA THR A 156 -13.61 6.45 -12.55
C THR A 156 -13.47 7.96 -12.33
N MET A 157 -13.06 8.40 -11.13
CA MET A 157 -12.81 9.81 -10.85
C MET A 157 -11.71 10.38 -11.75
N PHE A 158 -10.64 9.63 -11.99
CA PHE A 158 -9.56 10.03 -12.89
C PHE A 158 -10.05 10.18 -14.34
N VAL A 159 -10.74 9.18 -14.88
CA VAL A 159 -11.26 9.20 -16.26
C VAL A 159 -12.27 10.32 -16.46
N VAL A 160 -13.23 10.49 -15.55
CA VAL A 160 -14.18 11.62 -15.60
C VAL A 160 -13.44 12.96 -15.43
N GLY A 161 -12.40 12.99 -14.59
CA GLY A 161 -11.53 14.15 -14.44
C GLY A 161 -10.83 14.55 -15.74
N ILE A 162 -10.37 13.60 -16.56
CA ILE A 162 -9.79 13.87 -17.88
C ILE A 162 -10.84 14.43 -18.85
N VAL A 163 -12.07 13.91 -18.83
CA VAL A 163 -13.18 14.46 -19.63
C VAL A 163 -13.45 15.92 -19.24
N CYS A 164 -13.52 16.21 -17.94
CA CYS A 164 -13.67 17.58 -17.45
C CYS A 164 -12.49 18.48 -17.85
N PHE A 165 -11.26 17.94 -17.89
CA PHE A 165 -10.08 18.66 -18.35
C PHE A 165 -10.19 19.08 -19.82
N MET A 166 -10.65 18.17 -20.69
CA MET A 166 -10.86 18.49 -22.11
C MET A 166 -11.96 19.55 -22.30
N LEU A 167 -13.06 19.45 -21.54
CA LEU A 167 -14.10 20.50 -21.52
C LEU A 167 -13.54 21.84 -21.04
N ASN A 168 -12.65 21.83 -20.05
CA ASN A 168 -11.98 23.03 -19.57
C ASN A 168 -11.16 23.69 -20.69
N ILE A 169 -10.40 22.91 -21.49
CA ILE A 169 -9.66 23.44 -22.64
C ILE A 169 -10.61 24.06 -23.67
N ILE A 170 -11.76 23.44 -23.95
CA ILE A 170 -12.78 23.99 -24.85
C ILE A 170 -13.24 25.36 -24.35
N PHE A 171 -13.70 25.47 -23.10
CA PHE A 171 -14.14 26.75 -22.55
C PHE A 171 -13.00 27.78 -22.46
N ALA A 172 -11.80 27.35 -22.10
CA ALA A 172 -10.62 28.20 -22.05
C ALA A 172 -10.29 28.80 -23.43
N SER A 173 -10.50 28.04 -24.52
CA SER A 173 -10.29 28.54 -25.88
C SER A 173 -11.24 29.69 -26.23
N PHE A 174 -12.53 29.58 -25.86
CA PHE A 174 -13.51 30.64 -26.07
C PHE A 174 -13.19 31.88 -25.24
N ILE A 175 -12.67 31.71 -24.02
CA ILE A 175 -12.25 32.82 -23.17
C ILE A 175 -10.98 33.49 -23.74
N LYS A 176 -9.99 32.71 -24.17
CA LYS A 176 -8.70 33.22 -24.66
C LYS A 176 -8.80 33.92 -26.00
N PHE A 177 -9.58 33.37 -26.93
CA PHE A 177 -9.73 33.88 -28.29
C PHE A 177 -10.98 34.75 -28.46
N GLN A 178 -11.37 35.45 -27.39
CA GLN A 178 -12.46 36.39 -27.50
C GLN A 178 -12.15 37.45 -28.56
N GLY A 179 -13.04 37.60 -29.55
CA GLY A 179 -12.85 38.46 -30.72
C GLY A 179 -12.29 37.75 -31.96
N TYR A 180 -11.86 36.48 -31.84
CA TYR A 180 -11.40 35.64 -32.93
C TYR A 180 -12.19 34.33 -32.96
N GLU A 181 -13.36 34.33 -33.60
CA GLU A 181 -14.27 33.18 -33.63
C GLU A 181 -13.64 31.94 -34.29
N VAL A 182 -12.90 32.15 -35.39
CA VAL A 182 -12.35 31.04 -36.18
C VAL A 182 -11.34 30.20 -35.36
N PRO A 183 -10.29 30.77 -34.72
CA PRO A 183 -9.40 29.99 -33.85
C PRO A 183 -10.10 29.29 -32.68
N ALA A 184 -11.10 29.95 -32.06
CA ALA A 184 -11.84 29.36 -30.95
C ALA A 184 -12.62 28.11 -31.38
N ILE A 185 -13.33 28.19 -32.52
CA ILE A 185 -14.12 27.09 -33.09
C ILE A 185 -13.20 25.95 -33.56
N LEU A 186 -12.07 26.27 -34.21
CA LEU A 186 -11.12 25.26 -34.67
C LEU A 186 -10.50 24.49 -33.50
N LEU A 187 -10.04 25.19 -32.45
CA LEU A 187 -9.46 24.53 -31.28
C LEU A 187 -10.52 23.73 -30.52
N SER A 188 -11.72 24.28 -30.34
CA SER A 188 -12.82 23.59 -29.66
C SER A 188 -13.28 22.34 -30.41
N SER A 189 -13.38 22.41 -31.74
CA SER A 189 -13.77 21.25 -32.55
C SER A 189 -12.70 20.16 -32.54
N ALA A 190 -11.41 20.53 -32.64
CA ALA A 190 -10.31 19.58 -32.52
C ALA A 190 -10.30 18.86 -31.16
N VAL A 191 -10.43 19.60 -30.05
CA VAL A 191 -10.50 19.02 -28.71
C VAL A 191 -11.79 18.22 -28.52
N GLY A 192 -12.91 18.66 -29.10
CA GLY A 192 -14.18 17.94 -29.09
C GLY A 192 -14.12 16.59 -29.79
N ILE A 193 -13.46 16.52 -30.96
CA ILE A 193 -13.21 15.26 -31.67
C ILE A 193 -12.33 14.33 -30.82
N PHE A 194 -11.27 14.86 -30.22
CA PHE A 194 -10.41 14.08 -29.32
C PHE A 194 -11.16 13.58 -28.09
N LEU A 195 -12.06 14.39 -27.53
CA LEU A 195 -12.92 14.00 -26.42
C LEU A 195 -13.88 12.87 -26.82
N LEU A 196 -14.50 12.93 -28.00
CA LEU A 196 -15.36 11.86 -28.50
C LEU A 196 -14.57 10.56 -28.71
N TYR A 197 -13.37 10.66 -29.27
CA TYR A 197 -12.45 9.54 -29.40
C TYR A 197 -12.07 8.95 -28.03
N TYR A 198 -11.72 9.82 -27.06
CA TYR A 198 -11.41 9.41 -25.69
C TYR A 198 -12.60 8.77 -24.99
N LEU A 199 -13.83 9.25 -25.21
CA LEU A 199 -15.03 8.63 -24.64
C LEU A 199 -15.33 7.27 -25.27
N ALA A 200 -15.20 7.14 -26.59
CA ALA A 200 -15.42 5.87 -27.28
C ALA A 200 -14.40 4.81 -26.86
N PHE A 201 -13.11 5.16 -26.88
CA PHE A 201 -12.02 4.27 -26.47
C PHE A 201 -12.00 4.06 -24.96
N GLY A 202 -12.14 5.13 -24.18
CA GLY A 202 -12.15 5.08 -22.73
C GLY A 202 -13.33 4.28 -22.18
N ALA A 203 -14.50 4.32 -22.82
CA ALA A 203 -15.65 3.52 -22.40
C ALA A 203 -15.40 2.02 -22.63
N SER A 204 -14.79 1.62 -23.76
CA SER A 204 -14.47 0.20 -23.99
C SER A 204 -13.46 -0.31 -22.96
N TRP A 205 -12.40 0.47 -22.70
CA TRP A 205 -11.39 0.11 -21.70
C TRP A 205 -11.93 0.15 -20.27
N LEU A 206 -12.77 1.13 -19.92
CA LEU A 206 -13.37 1.20 -18.59
C LEU A 206 -14.35 0.05 -18.38
N LEU A 207 -15.14 -0.31 -19.40
CA LEU A 207 -15.97 -1.51 -19.37
C LEU A 207 -15.09 -2.74 -19.19
N GLU A 208 -14.04 -2.94 -19.98
CA GLU A 208 -13.14 -4.09 -19.83
C GLU A 208 -12.46 -4.15 -18.46
N LEU A 209 -12.02 -3.01 -17.90
CA LEU A 209 -11.42 -2.94 -16.56
C LEU A 209 -12.42 -3.17 -15.43
N THR A 210 -13.69 -2.76 -15.61
CA THR A 210 -14.75 -2.92 -14.59
C THR A 210 -15.48 -4.24 -14.67
N SER A 211 -15.73 -4.74 -15.89
CA SER A 211 -16.31 -6.06 -16.18
C SER A 211 -15.27 -7.16 -16.04
N GLY A 212 -14.00 -6.83 -16.22
CA GLY A 212 -12.84 -7.63 -15.90
C GLY A 212 -12.72 -7.85 -14.39
N GLY A 213 -13.66 -8.58 -13.81
CA GLY A 213 -13.23 -9.78 -13.08
C GLY A 213 -12.17 -10.41 -13.94
N TYR A 214 -10.96 -10.53 -13.39
CA TYR A 214 -10.02 -11.55 -13.81
C TYR A 214 -10.80 -12.87 -13.67
N HIS A 215 -11.64 -13.17 -14.67
CA HIS A 215 -12.17 -14.48 -14.91
C HIS A 215 -10.89 -15.20 -15.24
N ASP A 216 -10.33 -15.84 -14.22
CA ASP A 216 -9.16 -16.68 -14.34
C ASP A 216 -9.58 -17.94 -15.10
N ASP A 217 -10.13 -17.74 -16.30
CA ASP A 217 -10.45 -18.77 -17.25
C ASP A 217 -9.14 -19.41 -17.76
N SER A 218 -8.00 -18.75 -17.56
CA SER A 218 -6.68 -19.38 -17.65
C SER A 218 -6.44 -20.45 -16.56
N GLN A 219 -6.90 -20.26 -15.32
CA GLN A 219 -6.80 -21.31 -14.30
C GLN A 219 -7.88 -22.39 -14.41
N THR A 220 -9.09 -22.10 -14.91
CA THR A 220 -10.10 -23.15 -15.12
C THR A 220 -9.90 -23.94 -16.41
N ILE A 221 -9.47 -23.32 -17.51
CA ILE A 221 -9.30 -24.04 -18.80
C ILE A 221 -8.02 -24.89 -18.83
N GLU A 222 -6.95 -24.53 -18.10
CA GLU A 222 -5.79 -25.43 -17.93
C GLU A 222 -5.99 -26.50 -16.85
N ALA A 223 -6.90 -26.31 -15.88
CA ALA A 223 -7.15 -27.30 -14.83
C ALA A 223 -8.10 -28.44 -15.26
N GLU A 224 -9.03 -28.20 -16.21
CA GLU A 224 -10.08 -29.18 -16.53
C GLU A 224 -9.60 -30.32 -17.45
N TRP A 225 -8.51 -30.14 -18.21
CA TRP A 225 -8.07 -31.12 -19.21
C TRP A 225 -6.76 -31.88 -18.87
N LEU A 226 -6.06 -31.55 -17.78
CA LEU A 226 -4.69 -32.05 -17.56
C LEU A 226 -4.43 -32.87 -16.28
N LEU A 227 -5.34 -32.96 -15.31
CA LEU A 227 -4.99 -33.63 -14.04
C LEU A 227 -6.11 -34.54 -13.51
N LYS A 228 -6.08 -35.81 -13.93
CA LYS A 228 -6.41 -36.90 -12.99
C LYS A 228 -5.42 -36.79 -11.82
N PRO A 229 -5.81 -37.03 -10.56
CA PRO A 229 -4.88 -37.02 -9.44
C PRO A 229 -3.76 -38.03 -9.72
N MET A 230 -2.56 -37.52 -10.00
CA MET A 230 -1.40 -38.34 -10.39
C MET A 230 -0.54 -38.72 -9.16
N GLY A 231 -0.94 -38.28 -7.97
CA GLY A 231 -0.17 -38.41 -6.75
C GLY A 231 0.84 -37.28 -6.58
N LEU A 232 1.44 -37.21 -5.40
CA LEU A 232 2.56 -36.31 -5.12
C LEU A 232 3.73 -36.64 -6.07
N PRO A 233 4.38 -35.64 -6.70
CA PRO A 233 4.33 -34.20 -6.41
C PRO A 233 3.34 -33.37 -7.24
N PHE A 234 2.64 -33.97 -8.22
CA PHE A 234 1.87 -33.23 -9.23
C PHE A 234 0.57 -32.63 -8.70
N ASP A 235 -0.06 -33.29 -7.73
CA ASP A 235 -1.31 -32.82 -7.12
C ASP A 235 -1.14 -31.54 -6.28
N TRP A 236 0.11 -31.11 -6.03
CA TRP A 236 0.44 -29.86 -5.32
C TRP A 236 0.15 -28.59 -6.14
N HIS A 237 -0.01 -28.73 -7.46
CA HIS A 237 -0.29 -27.63 -8.39
C HIS A 237 -1.78 -27.44 -8.68
N LEU A 238 -2.66 -28.29 -8.13
CA LEU A 238 -4.10 -28.20 -8.37
C LEU A 238 -4.71 -26.97 -7.68
N PRO A 239 -5.58 -26.21 -8.38
CA PRO A 239 -6.27 -25.08 -7.78
C PRO A 239 -7.19 -25.59 -6.67
N PRO A 240 -7.21 -24.89 -5.53
CA PRO A 240 -7.89 -25.40 -4.34
C PRO A 240 -9.42 -25.31 -4.42
N HIS A 241 -10.09 -26.46 -4.57
CA HIS A 241 -11.55 -26.60 -4.54
C HIS A 241 -12.12 -26.31 -3.14
N VAL A 242 -13.27 -25.62 -3.11
CA VAL A 242 -14.00 -25.30 -1.87
C VAL A 242 -14.71 -26.56 -1.38
N THR A 243 -14.11 -27.30 -0.45
CA THR A 243 -14.77 -28.43 0.22
C THR A 243 -15.31 -28.00 1.59
N THR A 244 -16.57 -28.32 1.82
CA THR A 244 -17.27 -28.16 3.10
C THR A 244 -16.71 -29.15 4.13
N ALA A 245 -16.19 -28.61 5.24
CA ALA A 245 -15.49 -29.35 6.27
C ALA A 245 -16.37 -30.42 6.95
N ARG A 246 -15.85 -31.65 7.09
CA ARG A 246 -16.41 -32.68 7.96
C ARG A 246 -15.29 -33.47 8.67
N GLY A 247 -15.39 -33.51 10.00
CA GLY A 247 -14.83 -34.56 10.87
C GLY A 247 -13.35 -34.42 11.24
N SER A 248 -13.08 -33.92 12.46
CA SER A 248 -11.77 -33.96 13.10
C SER A 248 -11.66 -35.20 14.01
N ASP A 249 -10.85 -36.18 13.63
CA ASP A 249 -10.37 -37.21 14.55
C ASP A 249 -8.98 -36.82 15.07
N SER A 250 -8.84 -36.82 16.39
CA SER A 250 -7.62 -36.49 17.13
C SER A 250 -6.65 -37.67 17.16
N PHE A 251 -5.43 -37.50 16.65
CA PHE A 251 -4.36 -38.47 16.75
C PHE A 251 -3.14 -37.88 17.49
N GLN A 252 -2.55 -38.66 18.40
CA GLN A 252 -1.39 -38.26 19.21
C GLN A 252 -0.07 -38.47 18.45
N PRO A 253 0.90 -37.52 18.51
CA PRO A 253 2.23 -37.70 17.95
C PRO A 253 3.13 -38.55 18.86
N VAL A 254 3.92 -39.44 18.25
CA VAL A 254 5.00 -40.19 18.90
C VAL A 254 6.24 -39.29 18.96
N ALA A 255 6.76 -39.05 20.17
CA ALA A 255 7.90 -38.16 20.42
C ALA A 255 9.22 -38.72 19.85
N PRO A 256 10.08 -37.90 19.22
CA PRO A 256 11.43 -38.29 18.85
C PRO A 256 12.34 -38.33 20.09
N THR A 257 13.05 -39.44 20.23
CA THR A 257 13.99 -39.74 21.32
C THR A 257 15.24 -38.86 21.26
N HIS A 258 15.75 -38.49 22.44
CA HIS A 258 16.92 -37.64 22.67
C HIS A 258 18.16 -38.00 21.83
N LEU A 259 18.90 -36.96 21.40
CA LEU A 259 20.24 -37.08 20.82
C LEU A 259 21.14 -37.94 21.74
N PRO A 260 21.90 -38.90 21.18
CA PRO A 260 22.75 -39.76 21.99
C PRO A 260 23.83 -38.92 22.69
N VAL A 261 23.92 -39.09 24.01
CA VAL A 261 24.99 -38.54 24.83
C VAL A 261 26.29 -39.25 24.48
N LEU A 262 27.32 -38.46 24.13
CA LEU A 262 28.65 -38.90 23.71
C LEU A 262 29.28 -39.88 24.72
N THR A 263 29.56 -41.10 24.30
CA THR A 263 30.53 -41.98 24.97
C THR A 263 31.89 -41.91 24.24
N PRO A 264 33.03 -42.10 24.94
CA PRO A 264 34.37 -41.89 24.36
C PRO A 264 34.80 -42.90 23.28
N GLU A 265 33.95 -43.88 22.93
CA GLU A 265 34.25 -44.97 21.99
C GLU A 265 33.62 -44.75 20.59
N MET A 266 33.32 -43.50 20.21
CA MET A 266 32.90 -43.23 18.84
C MET A 266 34.10 -43.34 17.90
N GLY A 267 34.13 -44.39 17.09
CA GLY A 267 35.08 -44.52 15.98
C GLY A 267 34.98 -43.35 14.99
N ILE A 268 35.88 -43.33 14.01
CA ILE A 268 36.00 -42.28 12.98
C ILE A 268 34.64 -41.89 12.37
N GLU A 269 33.72 -42.83 12.18
CA GLU A 269 32.38 -42.55 11.64
C GLU A 269 31.55 -41.59 12.52
N GLY A 270 31.72 -41.62 13.85
CA GLY A 270 31.01 -40.73 14.77
C GLY A 270 31.54 -39.29 14.74
N THR A 271 32.84 -39.09 14.57
CA THR A 271 33.42 -37.75 14.44
C THR A 271 32.99 -37.08 13.13
N TRP A 272 32.97 -37.82 12.02
CA TRP A 272 32.50 -37.32 10.72
C TRP A 272 31.02 -36.89 10.79
N ARG A 273 30.14 -37.70 11.39
CA ARG A 273 28.73 -37.33 11.54
C ARG A 273 28.54 -36.08 12.41
N HIS A 274 29.38 -35.88 13.43
CA HIS A 274 29.33 -34.69 14.27
C HIS A 274 29.76 -33.44 13.49
N GLU A 275 30.88 -33.52 12.77
CA GLU A 275 31.36 -32.44 11.90
C GLU A 275 30.32 -32.08 10.82
N ASP A 276 29.69 -33.09 10.20
CA ASP A 276 28.62 -32.87 9.22
C ASP A 276 27.39 -32.17 9.83
N MET A 277 27.00 -32.53 11.05
CA MET A 277 25.89 -31.86 11.74
C MET A 277 26.22 -30.41 12.13
N GLU A 278 27.46 -30.15 12.58
CA GLU A 278 27.91 -28.79 12.87
C GLU A 278 27.99 -27.95 11.60
N GLN A 279 28.50 -28.49 10.50
CA GLN A 279 28.53 -27.81 9.21
C GLN A 279 27.12 -27.49 8.71
N ALA A 280 26.19 -28.45 8.79
CA ALA A 280 24.79 -28.22 8.45
C ALA A 280 24.14 -27.14 9.33
N ALA A 281 24.51 -27.06 10.62
CA ALA A 281 24.04 -26.00 11.52
C ALA A 281 24.58 -24.62 11.12
N VAL A 282 25.85 -24.52 10.71
CA VAL A 282 26.45 -23.30 10.17
C VAL A 282 25.73 -22.87 8.89
N ASP A 283 25.50 -23.81 7.97
CA ASP A 283 24.83 -23.54 6.70
C ASP A 283 23.38 -23.08 6.93
N ASN A 284 22.65 -23.72 7.86
CA ASN A 284 21.31 -23.30 8.25
C ASN A 284 21.31 -21.88 8.87
N ALA A 285 22.27 -21.58 9.74
CA ALA A 285 22.43 -20.26 10.33
C ALA A 285 22.69 -19.20 9.25
N HIS A 286 23.56 -19.51 8.28
CA HIS A 286 23.88 -18.64 7.16
C HIS A 286 22.67 -18.39 6.26
N MET A 287 21.90 -19.43 5.94
CA MET A 287 20.65 -19.30 5.18
C MET A 287 19.63 -18.43 5.92
N LEU A 288 19.47 -18.60 7.24
CA LEU A 288 18.61 -17.74 8.05
C LEU A 288 19.05 -16.28 8.03
N TRP A 289 20.36 -16.02 8.05
CA TRP A 289 20.89 -14.66 7.93
C TRP A 289 20.59 -14.05 6.57
N ILE A 290 20.84 -14.78 5.47
CA ILE A 290 20.52 -14.31 4.11
C ILE A 290 19.04 -13.94 4.01
N HIS A 291 18.15 -14.86 4.42
CA HIS A 291 16.71 -14.60 4.40
C HIS A 291 16.31 -13.41 5.27
N PHE A 292 16.93 -13.26 6.44
CA PHE A 292 16.67 -12.11 7.29
C PHE A 292 17.10 -10.81 6.60
N VAL A 293 18.31 -10.75 6.06
CA VAL A 293 18.86 -9.56 5.37
C VAL A 293 18.03 -9.20 4.15
N GLU A 294 17.71 -10.18 3.30
CA GLU A 294 16.89 -9.98 2.10
C GLU A 294 15.51 -9.44 2.48
N ARG A 295 14.90 -10.00 3.52
CA ARG A 295 13.63 -9.50 4.03
C ARG A 295 13.73 -8.07 4.57
N GLN A 296 14.75 -7.75 5.36
CA GLN A 296 14.95 -6.38 5.85
C GLN A 296 15.16 -5.40 4.68
N ARG A 297 15.85 -5.83 3.62
CA ARG A 297 16.06 -5.04 2.41
C ARG A 297 14.74 -4.80 1.67
N ASN A 298 13.92 -5.82 1.49
CA ASN A 298 12.61 -5.68 0.85
C ASN A 298 11.69 -4.74 1.66
N ASP A 299 11.60 -4.93 2.98
CA ASP A 299 10.85 -4.05 3.88
C ASP A 299 11.35 -2.59 3.77
N MET A 300 12.67 -2.41 3.65
CA MET A 300 13.30 -1.10 3.49
C MET A 300 12.95 -0.46 2.14
N ASP A 301 13.11 -1.20 1.04
CA ASP A 301 12.90 -0.73 -0.33
C ASP A 301 11.43 -0.34 -0.54
N GLU A 302 10.48 -1.13 -0.03
CA GLU A 302 9.04 -0.81 -0.07
C GLU A 302 8.72 0.50 0.66
N ARG A 303 9.23 0.67 1.89
CA ARG A 303 9.00 1.89 2.68
C ARG A 303 9.67 3.10 2.02
N ALA A 304 10.86 2.91 1.46
CA ALA A 304 11.58 3.94 0.74
C ALA A 304 10.79 4.38 -0.51
N GLU A 305 10.24 3.44 -1.26
CA GLU A 305 9.45 3.70 -2.46
C GLU A 305 8.16 4.48 -2.13
N HIS A 306 7.47 4.09 -1.05
CA HIS A 306 6.31 4.84 -0.56
C HIS A 306 6.66 6.29 -0.19
N LEU A 307 7.76 6.50 0.54
CA LEU A 307 8.22 7.84 0.91
C LEU A 307 8.61 8.67 -0.30
N ARG A 308 9.24 8.08 -1.33
CA ARG A 308 9.52 8.75 -2.60
C ARG A 308 8.23 9.20 -3.28
N GLY A 309 7.28 8.29 -3.50
CA GLY A 309 6.00 8.63 -4.12
C GLY A 309 5.25 9.73 -3.38
N PHE A 310 5.17 9.63 -2.05
CA PHE A 310 4.49 10.61 -1.21
C PHE A 310 5.19 11.98 -1.20
N SER A 311 6.52 12.01 -1.06
CA SER A 311 7.31 13.23 -1.12
C SER A 311 7.15 13.95 -2.46
N PHE A 312 7.13 13.19 -3.56
CA PHE A 312 6.97 13.71 -4.91
C PHE A 312 5.59 14.37 -5.11
N VAL A 313 4.50 13.69 -4.74
CA VAL A 313 3.14 14.26 -4.82
C VAL A 313 3.02 15.51 -3.95
N SER A 314 3.56 15.48 -2.73
CA SER A 314 3.56 16.64 -1.82
C SER A 314 4.34 17.82 -2.40
N GLY A 315 5.48 17.57 -3.05
CA GLY A 315 6.29 18.56 -3.74
C GLY A 315 5.59 19.17 -4.95
N ILE A 316 4.89 18.36 -5.76
CA ILE A 316 4.08 18.83 -6.88
C ILE A 316 2.98 19.79 -6.41
N VAL A 317 2.22 19.40 -5.39
CA VAL A 317 1.14 20.25 -4.84
C VAL A 317 1.72 21.57 -4.31
N ALA A 318 2.84 21.54 -3.59
CA ALA A 318 3.52 22.75 -3.12
C ALA A 318 3.95 23.65 -4.30
N GLY A 319 4.57 23.06 -5.32
CA GLY A 319 5.02 23.77 -6.52
C GLY A 319 3.89 24.46 -7.27
N PHE A 320 2.78 23.76 -7.50
CA PHE A 320 1.62 24.34 -8.19
C PHE A 320 0.95 25.47 -7.40
N ILE A 321 0.90 25.37 -6.07
CA ILE A 321 0.38 26.46 -5.22
C ILE A 321 1.25 27.70 -5.30
N ILE A 322 2.58 27.53 -5.29
CA ILE A 322 3.51 28.65 -5.39
C ILE A 322 3.43 29.28 -6.79
N ALA A 323 3.42 28.46 -7.85
CA ALA A 323 3.28 28.95 -9.23
C ALA A 323 1.97 29.73 -9.41
N SER A 324 0.88 29.19 -8.86
CA SER A 324 -0.43 29.84 -8.83
C SER A 324 -0.38 31.20 -8.12
N PHE A 325 0.21 31.25 -6.92
CA PHE A 325 0.34 32.50 -6.17
C PHE A 325 1.11 33.58 -6.95
N LEU A 326 2.21 33.21 -7.61
CA LEU A 326 3.03 34.14 -8.40
C LEU A 326 2.30 34.70 -9.63
N GLN A 327 1.24 34.02 -10.10
CA GLN A 327 0.50 34.39 -11.29
C GLN A 327 -0.82 35.12 -10.99
N VAL A 328 -1.28 35.17 -9.73
CA VAL A 328 -2.50 35.92 -9.40
C VAL A 328 -2.24 37.41 -9.52
N THR A 329 -2.98 38.07 -10.41
CA THR A 329 -3.07 39.53 -10.49
C THR A 329 -4.29 40.01 -9.71
N PHE A 330 -4.09 40.90 -8.75
CA PHE A 330 -5.18 41.48 -7.97
C PHE A 330 -5.58 42.84 -8.54
N ASN A 331 -6.88 43.04 -8.74
CA ASN A 331 -7.42 44.39 -8.87
C ASN A 331 -7.77 44.92 -7.47
N PRO A 332 -7.01 45.87 -6.91
CA PRO A 332 -7.19 46.36 -5.54
C PRO A 332 -8.53 47.08 -5.33
N LEU A 333 -9.17 47.53 -6.42
CA LEU A 333 -10.44 48.27 -6.34
C LEU A 333 -11.66 47.34 -6.27
N GLN A 334 -11.57 46.14 -6.82
CA GLN A 334 -12.73 45.23 -6.93
C GLN A 334 -12.73 44.14 -5.86
N THR A 335 -11.57 43.77 -5.33
CA THR A 335 -11.45 42.64 -4.40
C THR A 335 -11.47 43.11 -2.95
N SER A 336 -12.31 42.48 -2.11
CA SER A 336 -12.32 42.77 -0.67
C SER A 336 -10.98 42.42 -0.02
N ARG A 337 -10.50 43.27 0.90
CA ARG A 337 -9.23 43.03 1.65
C ARG A 337 -9.25 41.70 2.40
N GLY A 338 -10.40 41.33 2.98
CA GLY A 338 -10.57 40.07 3.69
C GLY A 338 -10.33 38.85 2.81
N LEU A 339 -10.81 38.88 1.56
CA LEU A 339 -10.63 37.78 0.60
C LEU A 339 -9.17 37.64 0.15
N GLN A 340 -8.46 38.76 -0.05
CA GLN A 340 -7.02 38.75 -0.36
C GLN A 340 -6.20 38.17 0.80
N ILE A 341 -6.50 38.57 2.04
CA ILE A 341 -5.85 38.04 3.24
C ILE A 341 -6.13 36.53 3.36
N ALA A 342 -7.39 36.12 3.18
CA ALA A 342 -7.77 34.71 3.22
C ALA A 342 -7.00 33.89 2.18
N PHE A 343 -6.92 34.37 0.93
CA PHE A 343 -6.15 33.74 -0.13
C PHE A 343 -4.66 33.61 0.21
N ALA A 344 -4.02 34.69 0.67
CA ALA A 344 -2.61 34.67 1.05
C ALA A 344 -2.33 33.70 2.21
N VAL A 345 -3.21 33.66 3.22
CA VAL A 345 -3.11 32.73 4.34
C VAL A 345 -3.28 31.28 3.87
N THR A 346 -4.27 30.99 3.02
CA THR A 346 -4.47 29.63 2.50
C THR A 346 -3.33 29.15 1.62
N VAL A 347 -2.73 30.02 0.79
CA VAL A 347 -1.51 29.71 0.03
C VAL A 347 -0.36 29.38 0.98
N GLY A 348 -0.08 30.25 1.95
CA GLY A 348 1.02 30.09 2.89
C GLY A 348 0.90 28.80 3.72
N LEU A 349 -0.30 28.52 4.24
CA LEU A 349 -0.59 27.29 4.98
C LEU A 349 -0.44 26.06 4.10
N THR A 350 -1.00 26.07 2.88
CA THR A 350 -0.89 24.94 1.97
C THR A 350 0.57 24.64 1.65
N ALA A 351 1.32 25.65 1.22
CA ALA A 351 2.73 25.50 0.82
C ALA A 351 3.61 25.04 2.00
N THR A 352 3.43 25.60 3.19
CA THR A 352 4.23 25.23 4.37
C THR A 352 3.92 23.80 4.84
N LEU A 353 2.65 23.41 4.88
CA LEU A 353 2.23 22.07 5.31
C LEU A 353 2.71 20.98 4.35
N THR A 354 2.51 21.17 3.03
CA THR A 354 2.95 20.19 2.02
C THR A 354 4.47 20.15 1.87
N THR A 355 5.17 21.28 1.98
CA THR A 355 6.65 21.29 1.97
C THR A 355 7.22 20.62 3.22
N SER A 356 6.62 20.86 4.40
CA SER A 356 7.02 20.18 5.65
C SER A 356 6.79 18.68 5.57
N SER A 357 5.66 18.25 5.01
CA SER A 357 5.36 16.86 4.70
C SER A 357 6.42 16.23 3.78
N MET A 358 6.74 16.90 2.67
CA MET A 358 7.77 16.45 1.73
C MET A 358 9.13 16.32 2.41
N ALA A 359 9.58 17.38 3.11
CA ALA A 359 10.88 17.41 3.77
C ALA A 359 11.01 16.33 4.84
N THR A 360 9.97 16.13 5.66
CA THR A 360 9.96 15.06 6.67
C THR A 360 10.04 13.68 6.03
N CYS A 361 9.32 13.41 4.94
CA CYS A 361 9.44 12.14 4.22
C CYS A 361 10.82 11.92 3.60
N SER A 362 11.44 12.96 3.06
CA SER A 362 12.83 12.89 2.55
C SER A 362 13.85 12.62 3.65
N VAL A 363 13.70 13.24 4.83
CA VAL A 363 14.57 12.98 5.99
C VAL A 363 14.39 11.56 6.52
N ILE A 364 13.15 11.06 6.58
CA ILE A 364 12.86 9.67 6.94
C ILE A 364 13.53 8.73 5.92
N LEU A 365 13.39 9.00 4.63
CA LEU A 365 14.03 8.22 3.56
C LEU A 365 15.55 8.16 3.72
N LEU A 366 16.20 9.30 3.97
CA LEU A 366 17.65 9.35 4.23
C LEU A 366 18.04 8.56 5.48
N SER A 367 17.24 8.65 6.55
CA SER A 367 17.47 7.86 7.76
C SER A 367 17.38 6.36 7.49
N ILE A 368 16.47 5.95 6.62
CA ILE A 368 16.27 4.54 6.25
C ILE A 368 17.45 4.03 5.43
N LEU A 369 17.86 4.77 4.39
CA LEU A 369 19.02 4.41 3.57
C LEU A 369 20.31 4.32 4.40
N LYS A 370 20.53 5.26 5.32
CA LYS A 370 21.68 5.23 6.24
C LYS A 370 21.63 4.04 7.20
N THR A 371 20.43 3.65 7.64
CA THR A 371 20.27 2.51 8.54
C THR A 371 20.43 1.19 7.80
N GLY A 372 19.94 1.10 6.55
CA GLY A 372 20.07 -0.07 5.70
C GLY A 372 21.52 -0.53 5.52
N SER A 373 22.44 0.40 5.26
CA SER A 373 23.87 0.06 5.15
C SER A 373 24.48 -0.43 6.47
N SER A 374 23.95 0.02 7.61
CA SER A 374 24.44 -0.42 8.93
C SER A 374 23.90 -1.79 9.37
N LEU A 375 22.69 -2.17 8.90
CA LEU A 375 22.04 -3.44 9.25
C LEU A 375 22.70 -4.65 8.57
N VAL A 376 23.43 -4.41 7.48
CA VAL A 376 24.18 -5.44 6.75
C VAL A 376 25.67 -5.26 7.01
N SER A 377 26.05 -5.24 8.29
CA SER A 377 27.47 -5.21 8.68
C SER A 377 27.99 -6.62 8.94
N GLU A 378 29.20 -6.90 8.48
CA GLU A 378 29.89 -8.19 8.71
C GLU A 378 30.01 -8.52 10.20
N HIS A 379 30.14 -7.49 11.05
CA HIS A 379 30.19 -7.66 12.50
C HIS A 379 28.85 -8.13 13.09
N GLU A 380 27.72 -7.61 12.60
CA GLU A 380 26.39 -8.07 13.03
C GLU A 380 26.13 -9.50 12.53
N GLN A 381 26.59 -9.84 11.33
CA GLN A 381 26.55 -11.22 10.81
C GLN A 381 27.35 -12.16 11.72
N ALA A 382 28.62 -11.84 12.02
CA ALA A 382 29.48 -12.67 12.86
C ALA A 382 28.88 -12.89 14.26
N HIS A 383 28.35 -11.83 14.88
CA HIS A 383 27.68 -11.94 16.17
C HIS A 383 26.37 -12.75 16.10
N PHE A 384 25.61 -12.64 15.02
CA PHE A 384 24.42 -13.47 14.79
C PHE A 384 24.79 -14.95 14.61
N MET A 385 25.78 -15.27 13.77
CA MET A 385 26.30 -16.62 13.58
C MET A 385 26.76 -17.24 14.91
N SER A 386 27.50 -16.50 15.73
CA SER A 386 27.96 -16.95 17.05
C SER A 386 26.78 -17.33 17.97
N ARG A 387 25.69 -16.55 17.96
CA ARG A 387 24.48 -16.85 18.72
C ARG A 387 23.73 -18.06 18.18
N CYS A 388 23.68 -18.23 16.85
CA CYS A 388 23.10 -19.40 16.21
C CYS A 388 23.86 -20.69 16.57
N LEU A 389 25.19 -20.64 16.61
CA LEU A 389 26.01 -21.77 17.06
C LEU A 389 25.81 -22.08 18.54
N THR A 390 25.70 -21.05 19.38
CA THR A 390 25.38 -21.24 20.81
C THR A 390 24.01 -21.87 20.98
N PHE A 391 23.01 -21.39 20.23
CA PHE A 391 21.66 -21.97 20.18
C PHE A 391 21.68 -23.44 19.75
N PHE A 392 22.44 -23.80 18.71
CA PHE A 392 22.56 -25.18 18.26
C PHE A 392 23.16 -26.09 19.35
N ARG A 393 24.22 -25.64 20.03
CA ARG A 393 24.91 -26.40 21.09
C ARG A 393 24.07 -26.56 22.35
N GLU A 394 23.28 -25.55 22.69
CA GLU A 394 22.46 -25.51 23.91
C GLU A 394 20.99 -25.86 23.65
N TYR A 395 20.66 -26.31 22.43
CA TYR A 395 19.29 -26.48 21.97
C TYR A 395 18.49 -27.45 22.85
N ARG A 396 17.34 -27.00 23.32
CA ARG A 396 16.29 -27.83 23.93
C ARG A 396 15.06 -27.83 23.05
N LEU A 397 14.30 -28.92 23.08
CA LEU A 397 13.04 -29.04 22.34
C LEU A 397 12.11 -27.88 22.72
N GLY A 398 11.71 -27.05 21.75
CA GLY A 398 10.90 -25.86 21.99
C GLY A 398 11.67 -24.53 22.03
N ASP A 399 13.01 -24.58 22.07
CA ASP A 399 13.82 -23.37 21.94
C ASP A 399 13.68 -22.81 20.52
N ARG A 400 13.69 -21.47 20.43
CA ARG A 400 13.53 -20.75 19.18
C ARG A 400 14.87 -20.15 18.74
N PRO A 401 15.12 -20.06 17.43
CA PRO A 401 16.36 -19.49 16.95
C PRO A 401 16.51 -18.04 17.43
N PRO A 402 17.74 -17.57 17.65
CA PRO A 402 17.99 -16.20 18.06
C PRO A 402 17.52 -15.22 16.97
N ALA A 403 16.92 -14.09 17.36
CA ALA A 403 16.66 -12.97 16.46
C ALA A 403 17.86 -12.02 16.40
N PRO A 404 18.14 -11.38 15.24
CA PRO A 404 19.05 -10.25 15.15
C PRO A 404 18.63 -9.13 16.12
N ARG A 405 19.61 -8.49 16.79
CA ARG A 405 19.32 -7.45 17.79
C ARG A 405 18.76 -6.18 17.18
N ARG A 406 19.24 -5.82 15.99
CA ARG A 406 18.78 -4.66 15.24
C ARG A 406 17.94 -5.16 14.07
N THR A 407 16.72 -4.65 14.00
CA THR A 407 15.84 -4.89 12.86
C THR A 407 15.38 -3.53 12.34
N PHE A 408 15.28 -3.40 11.02
CA PHE A 408 14.64 -2.28 10.35
C PHE A 408 13.25 -2.01 10.92
N ARG A 409 12.48 -3.07 11.20
CA ARG A 409 11.16 -2.96 11.81
C ARG A 409 11.20 -2.20 13.14
N THR A 410 12.10 -2.57 14.05
CA THR A 410 12.27 -1.87 15.33
C THR A 410 12.68 -0.41 15.13
N HIS A 411 13.58 -0.14 14.17
CA HIS A 411 13.98 1.23 13.83
C HIS A 411 12.80 2.05 13.28
N TRP A 412 12.05 1.48 12.34
CA TRP A 412 10.87 2.11 11.76
C TRP A 412 9.83 2.44 12.83
N GLU A 413 9.44 1.44 13.63
CA GLU A 413 8.43 1.59 14.69
C GLU A 413 8.85 2.66 15.73
N LEU A 414 10.11 2.69 16.14
CA LEU A 414 10.59 3.61 17.19
C LEU A 414 10.86 5.03 16.69
N ARG A 415 11.32 5.20 15.45
CA ARG A 415 11.83 6.50 14.96
C ARG A 415 11.01 7.06 13.80
N CYS A 416 10.67 6.22 12.82
CA CYS A 416 10.11 6.67 11.54
C CYS A 416 8.59 6.77 11.60
N GLU A 417 7.91 5.81 12.22
CA GLU A 417 6.46 5.64 12.13
C GLU A 417 5.69 6.87 12.63
N ILE A 418 6.09 7.42 13.78
CA ILE A 418 5.47 8.62 14.36
C ILE A 418 5.66 9.85 13.45
N GLN A 419 6.85 9.99 12.88
CA GLN A 419 7.16 11.13 12.00
C GLN A 419 6.44 11.00 10.67
N TRP A 420 6.35 9.78 10.13
CA TRP A 420 5.57 9.48 8.94
C TRP A 420 4.08 9.82 9.18
N TYR A 421 3.51 9.44 10.32
CA TYR A 421 2.13 9.83 10.67
C TYR A 421 1.95 11.35 10.67
N ARG A 422 2.87 12.08 11.31
CA ARG A 422 2.82 13.55 11.34
C ARG A 422 2.89 14.13 9.94
N SER A 423 3.80 13.64 9.11
CA SER A 423 3.92 14.05 7.70
C SER A 423 2.61 13.81 6.93
N PHE A 424 2.01 12.63 7.10
CA PHE A 424 0.74 12.28 6.49
C PHE A 424 -0.41 13.22 6.90
N TYR A 425 -0.48 13.59 8.19
CA TYR A 425 -1.46 14.57 8.67
C TYR A 425 -1.20 15.97 8.12
N LEU A 426 0.06 16.42 8.06
CA LEU A 426 0.42 17.72 7.49
C LEU A 426 0.03 17.79 6.02
N PHE A 427 0.29 16.75 5.24
CA PHE A 427 -0.15 16.65 3.85
C PHE A 427 -1.68 16.71 3.73
N SER A 428 -2.39 15.89 4.51
CA SER A 428 -3.85 15.83 4.48
C SER A 428 -4.49 17.18 4.82
N LEU A 429 -3.97 17.86 5.85
CA LEU A 429 -4.38 19.21 6.23
C LEU A 429 -4.02 20.23 5.13
N GLY A 430 -2.87 20.07 4.49
CA GLY A 430 -2.46 20.85 3.32
C GLY A 430 -3.48 20.75 2.18
N LEU A 431 -4.03 19.55 1.91
CA LEU A 431 -5.08 19.37 0.90
C LEU A 431 -6.38 20.10 1.25
N VAL A 432 -6.74 20.21 2.54
CA VAL A 432 -7.90 21.01 2.96
C VAL A 432 -7.68 22.49 2.62
N PHE A 433 -6.53 23.04 2.99
CA PHE A 433 -6.19 24.43 2.68
C PHE A 433 -6.02 24.67 1.18
N PHE A 434 -5.56 23.68 0.42
CA PHE A 434 -5.50 23.71 -1.04
C PHE A 434 -6.90 23.94 -1.63
N VAL A 435 -7.91 23.19 -1.16
CA VAL A 435 -9.29 23.38 -1.63
C VAL A 435 -9.84 24.75 -1.20
N CYS A 436 -9.60 25.17 0.04
CA CYS A 436 -9.98 26.52 0.48
C CYS A 436 -9.33 27.62 -0.38
N ASN A 437 -8.08 27.41 -0.81
CA ASN A 437 -7.36 28.33 -1.68
C ASN A 437 -8.00 28.43 -3.08
N LEU A 438 -8.47 27.32 -3.64
CA LEU A 438 -9.19 27.33 -4.92
C LEU A 438 -10.54 28.03 -4.82
N VAL A 439 -11.23 27.84 -3.70
CA VAL A 439 -12.48 28.56 -3.42
C VAL A 439 -12.22 30.06 -3.39
N THR A 440 -11.24 30.52 -2.60
CA THR A 440 -10.91 31.97 -2.52
C THR A 440 -10.44 32.50 -3.87
N ALA A 441 -9.62 31.76 -4.63
CA ALA A 441 -9.22 32.11 -5.99
C ALA A 441 -10.43 32.25 -6.93
N GLY A 442 -11.40 31.34 -6.85
CA GLY A 442 -12.64 31.41 -7.62
C GLY A 442 -13.46 32.66 -7.30
N TRP A 443 -13.59 33.00 -6.02
CA TRP A 443 -14.27 34.23 -5.60
C TRP A 443 -13.56 35.48 -6.08
N ILE A 444 -12.22 35.52 -6.08
CA ILE A 444 -11.45 36.66 -6.60
C ILE A 444 -11.68 36.79 -8.11
N LYS A 445 -11.64 35.66 -8.83
CA LYS A 445 -11.67 35.66 -10.30
C LYS A 445 -13.04 35.96 -10.90
N PHE A 446 -14.10 35.47 -10.26
CA PHE A 446 -15.47 35.60 -10.77
C PHE A 446 -16.30 36.65 -10.02
N LEU A 447 -15.65 37.66 -9.41
CA LEU A 447 -16.30 38.72 -8.63
C LEU A 447 -17.59 39.29 -9.26
N PRO A 448 -17.63 39.62 -10.58
CA PRO A 448 -18.82 40.24 -11.15
C PRO A 448 -20.01 39.29 -11.32
N ASN A 449 -19.75 37.99 -11.45
CA ASN A 449 -20.81 37.00 -11.59
C ASN A 449 -20.78 36.03 -10.41
N LYS A 450 -21.60 36.33 -9.39
CA LYS A 450 -21.67 35.56 -8.13
C LYS A 450 -22.12 34.09 -8.30
N SER A 451 -22.74 33.73 -9.43
CA SER A 451 -23.22 32.36 -9.66
C SER A 451 -22.06 31.38 -9.91
N ALA A 452 -21.08 31.76 -10.73
CA ALA A 452 -19.92 30.92 -11.05
C ALA A 452 -19.07 30.52 -9.81
N PRO A 453 -18.61 31.44 -8.94
CA PRO A 453 -17.82 31.09 -7.77
C PRO A 453 -18.65 30.35 -6.73
N ALA A 454 -19.97 30.58 -6.64
CA ALA A 454 -20.85 29.80 -5.78
C ALA A 454 -20.92 28.32 -6.24
N CYS A 455 -21.08 28.07 -7.54
CA CYS A 455 -21.05 26.72 -8.10
C CYS A 455 -19.69 26.04 -7.88
N VAL A 456 -18.59 26.74 -8.16
CA VAL A 456 -17.22 26.24 -7.89
C VAL A 456 -17.05 25.87 -6.42
N THR A 457 -17.52 26.73 -5.51
CA THR A 457 -17.46 26.48 -4.06
C THR A 457 -18.26 25.24 -3.68
N GLY A 458 -19.47 25.07 -4.20
CA GLY A 458 -20.31 23.90 -3.95
C GLY A 458 -19.63 22.60 -4.36
N ILE A 459 -19.11 22.54 -5.60
CA ILE A 459 -18.43 21.35 -6.14
C ILE A 459 -17.18 21.01 -5.32
N LEU A 460 -16.33 22.00 -5.05
CA LEU A 460 -15.10 21.81 -4.28
C LEU A 460 -15.38 21.40 -2.83
N THR A 461 -16.46 21.93 -2.22
CA THR A 461 -16.87 21.53 -0.86
C THR A 461 -17.33 20.07 -0.83
N LEU A 462 -18.08 19.61 -1.84
CA LEU A 462 -18.48 18.20 -1.96
C LEU A 462 -17.26 17.29 -2.13
N ALA A 463 -16.30 17.67 -2.98
CA ALA A 463 -15.05 16.94 -3.15
C ALA A 463 -14.24 16.88 -1.84
N LEU A 464 -14.19 17.98 -1.09
CA LEU A 464 -13.53 18.03 0.21
C LEU A 464 -14.19 17.12 1.24
N ILE A 465 -15.53 17.13 1.31
CA ILE A 465 -16.28 16.23 2.19
C ILE A 465 -15.97 14.77 1.82
N TYR A 466 -15.96 14.43 0.53
CA TYR A 466 -15.59 13.10 0.07
C TYR A 466 -14.18 12.71 0.53
N ILE A 467 -13.18 13.57 0.29
CA ILE A 467 -11.80 13.34 0.72
C ILE A 467 -11.72 13.12 2.23
N MET A 468 -12.40 13.95 3.03
CA MET A 468 -12.39 13.84 4.50
C MET A 468 -13.04 12.53 4.99
N VAL A 469 -14.16 12.12 4.38
CA VAL A 469 -14.83 10.85 4.71
C VAL A 469 -13.95 9.66 4.33
N ALA A 470 -13.38 9.69 3.11
CA ALA A 470 -12.49 8.65 2.62
C ALA A 470 -11.24 8.54 3.51
N GLN A 471 -10.56 9.66 3.78
CA GLN A 471 -9.43 9.72 4.69
C GLN A 471 -9.80 9.18 6.07
N GLY A 472 -10.94 9.58 6.65
CA GLY A 472 -11.38 9.07 7.95
C GLY A 472 -11.55 7.54 7.99
N ARG A 473 -12.16 6.96 6.95
CA ARG A 473 -12.33 5.51 6.81
C ARG A 473 -10.99 4.80 6.69
N TRP A 474 -10.12 5.27 5.80
CA TRP A 474 -8.81 4.68 5.56
C TRP A 474 -7.86 4.86 6.74
N VAL A 475 -7.83 6.02 7.39
CA VAL A 475 -7.10 6.28 8.64
C VAL A 475 -7.53 5.29 9.72
N LYS A 476 -8.82 5.00 9.85
CA LYS A 476 -9.31 3.98 10.79
C LYS A 476 -8.81 2.58 10.44
N HIS A 477 -8.75 2.23 9.15
CA HIS A 477 -8.26 0.93 8.67
C HIS A 477 -6.72 0.80 8.81
N ILE A 478 -5.98 1.78 8.30
CA ILE A 478 -4.50 1.83 8.34
C ILE A 478 -4.00 1.94 9.77
N PHE A 479 -4.71 2.62 10.69
CA PHE A 479 -4.32 2.68 12.11
C PHE A 479 -5.14 1.74 13.00
N GLY A 480 -5.99 0.91 12.40
CA GLY A 480 -6.63 -0.21 13.07
C GLY A 480 -5.56 -1.22 13.47
N ARG A 481 -5.68 -1.80 14.67
CA ARG A 481 -4.82 -2.94 14.99
C ARG A 481 -5.17 -4.05 14.01
N PRO A 482 -4.17 -4.69 13.39
CA PRO A 482 -4.46 -5.96 12.75
C PRO A 482 -5.10 -6.87 13.81
N PRO A 483 -6.14 -7.65 13.46
CA PRO A 483 -6.67 -8.64 14.38
C PRO A 483 -5.49 -9.50 14.83
N ALA A 484 -5.30 -9.59 16.15
CA ALA A 484 -4.22 -10.37 16.72
C ALA A 484 -4.33 -11.75 16.09
N PHE A 485 -3.28 -12.14 15.37
CA PHE A 485 -3.21 -13.50 14.90
C PHE A 485 -3.09 -14.35 16.15
N GLU A 486 -4.16 -15.08 16.49
CA GLU A 486 -4.08 -16.16 17.45
C GLU A 486 -3.25 -17.24 16.78
N GLY A 487 -1.93 -17.07 16.84
CA GLY A 487 -1.00 -18.02 16.30
C GLY A 487 -1.31 -19.37 16.92
N ARG A 488 -1.75 -20.32 16.11
CA ARG A 488 -1.80 -21.71 16.55
C ARG A 488 -0.39 -22.08 17.00
N TYR A 489 -0.30 -22.60 18.22
CA TYR A 489 0.94 -23.09 18.76
C TYR A 489 1.47 -24.17 17.81
N VAL A 490 2.60 -23.89 17.16
CA VAL A 490 3.32 -24.91 16.40
C VAL A 490 4.07 -25.75 17.41
N GLU A 491 3.72 -27.03 17.51
CA GLU A 491 4.42 -27.96 18.38
C GLU A 491 5.89 -28.07 17.94
N PRO A 492 6.84 -28.00 18.88
CA PRO A 492 8.25 -28.15 18.55
C PRO A 492 8.54 -29.57 18.10
N MET A 493 9.34 -29.71 17.04
CA MET A 493 9.59 -31.00 16.40
C MET A 493 11.07 -31.41 16.44
N GLY A 494 11.94 -30.59 17.00
CA GLY A 494 13.36 -30.86 17.04
C GLY A 494 14.11 -30.17 15.89
N LEU A 495 15.44 -30.16 15.99
CA LEU A 495 16.30 -29.78 14.87
C LEU A 495 16.20 -30.82 13.74
N PRO A 496 16.27 -30.42 12.46
CA PRO A 496 16.52 -29.06 11.98
C PRO A 496 15.25 -28.18 11.87
N PHE A 497 14.05 -28.71 12.15
CA PHE A 497 12.80 -27.99 11.89
C PHE A 497 12.58 -26.78 12.80
N ASP A 498 13.06 -26.86 14.04
CA ASP A 498 12.91 -25.77 14.99
C ASP A 498 13.72 -24.51 14.58
N TRP A 499 14.64 -24.61 13.61
CA TRP A 499 15.29 -23.44 12.99
C TRP A 499 14.31 -22.53 12.23
N TYR A 500 13.16 -23.05 11.80
CA TYR A 500 12.14 -22.29 11.08
C TYR A 500 11.07 -21.72 12.02
N LEU A 501 11.17 -21.98 13.33
CA LEU A 501 10.30 -21.35 14.29
C LEU A 501 10.57 -19.84 14.36
N PRO A 502 9.54 -19.01 14.56
CA PRO A 502 9.72 -17.57 14.68
C PRO A 502 10.67 -17.25 15.84
N PRO A 503 11.66 -16.36 15.66
CA PRO A 503 12.73 -16.19 16.61
C PRO A 503 12.24 -15.66 17.97
N GLN A 504 12.98 -16.01 19.03
CA GLN A 504 12.62 -15.64 20.40
C GLN A 504 12.66 -14.11 20.57
N GLY A 505 11.54 -13.50 20.97
CA GLY A 505 11.44 -12.06 21.23
C GLY A 505 10.63 -11.23 20.22
N ALA A 506 10.23 -11.81 19.07
CA ALA A 506 9.37 -11.12 18.09
C ALA A 506 8.02 -10.67 18.68
N VAL A 507 7.51 -11.38 19.70
CA VAL A 507 6.16 -11.22 20.25
C VAL A 507 6.00 -9.99 21.17
N ASN A 508 7.07 -9.48 21.78
CA ASN A 508 6.94 -8.53 22.90
C ASN A 508 6.98 -7.03 22.54
N VAL A 509 7.35 -6.65 21.31
CA VAL A 509 7.44 -5.22 20.93
C VAL A 509 6.07 -4.53 20.96
N SER A 510 4.99 -5.27 20.68
CA SER A 510 3.62 -4.75 20.70
C SER A 510 3.13 -4.23 22.07
N ARG A 511 3.71 -4.66 23.20
CA ARG A 511 3.29 -4.21 24.54
C ARG A 511 3.81 -2.81 24.90
N HIS A 512 4.96 -2.38 24.38
CA HIS A 512 5.55 -1.08 24.73
C HIS A 512 4.78 0.12 24.14
N PHE A 513 3.95 -0.09 23.12
CA PHE A 513 3.15 0.96 22.47
C PHE A 513 1.87 1.36 23.22
N GLY A 514 1.59 0.77 24.39
CA GLY A 514 0.50 1.24 25.26
C GLY A 514 0.58 2.74 25.61
N LYS A 515 1.80 3.31 25.66
CA LYS A 515 2.03 4.72 26.02
C LYS A 515 1.82 5.71 24.87
N LEU A 516 2.14 5.34 23.62
CA LEU A 516 1.90 6.16 22.43
C LEU A 516 0.40 6.31 22.08
N ARG A 517 -0.47 5.49 22.69
CA ARG A 517 -1.94 5.61 22.58
C ARG A 517 -2.50 6.94 23.09
N ARG A 518 -1.78 7.70 23.94
CA ARG A 518 -2.23 9.03 24.37
C ARG A 518 -2.22 10.06 23.23
N PHE A 519 -1.32 9.91 22.25
CA PHE A 519 -1.27 10.83 21.10
C PHE A 519 -2.47 10.63 20.16
N ARG A 520 -3.03 9.41 20.08
CA ARG A 520 -4.28 9.10 19.35
C ARG A 520 -5.51 9.85 19.90
N ARG A 521 -5.48 10.26 21.17
CA ARG A 521 -6.54 11.08 21.78
C ARG A 521 -6.46 12.56 21.39
N MET A 522 -5.32 13.04 20.88
CA MET A 522 -5.18 14.42 20.40
C MET A 522 -5.61 14.60 18.93
N THR A 523 -5.66 13.54 18.13
CA THR A 523 -5.98 13.62 16.69
C THR A 523 -7.45 13.39 16.34
N THR A 524 -8.29 13.01 17.30
CA THR A 524 -9.75 13.07 17.14
C THR A 524 -10.23 14.49 17.38
N TRP A 525 -9.93 15.38 16.43
CA TRP A 525 -10.49 16.74 16.36
C TRP A 525 -11.92 16.76 15.77
N ILE A 526 -12.49 15.60 15.44
CA ILE A 526 -13.92 15.50 15.14
C ILE A 526 -14.65 15.72 16.47
N PRO A 527 -15.39 16.82 16.62
CA PRO A 527 -16.19 17.04 17.82
C PRO A 527 -17.13 15.84 18.01
N ASP A 528 -17.22 15.29 19.22
CA ASP A 528 -18.09 14.14 19.51
C ASP A 528 -19.56 14.39 19.12
N THR A 529 -19.96 15.66 18.94
CA THR A 529 -21.25 16.06 18.38
C THR A 529 -21.49 15.57 16.96
N LEU A 530 -20.47 15.56 16.08
CA LEU A 530 -20.62 15.11 14.68
C LEU A 530 -20.69 13.58 14.57
N ARG A 531 -20.16 12.87 15.58
CA ARG A 531 -20.22 11.41 15.68
C ARG A 531 -21.59 10.90 16.17
N ARG A 532 -22.35 11.72 16.91
CA ARG A 532 -23.70 11.36 17.37
C ARG A 532 -24.78 11.57 16.30
N THR A 533 -24.55 12.45 15.32
CA THR A 533 -25.49 12.72 14.22
C THR A 533 -25.45 11.68 13.10
N ILE A 534 -24.38 10.90 13.00
CA ILE A 534 -24.28 9.79 12.04
C ILE A 534 -24.64 8.52 12.81
N GLY A 535 -25.92 8.16 12.79
CA GLY A 535 -26.45 7.01 13.53
C GLY A 535 -25.83 5.67 13.12
N PRO A 536 -25.99 4.62 13.94
CA PRO A 536 -25.36 3.32 13.74
C PRO A 536 -25.97 2.45 12.62
N GLU A 537 -26.96 2.94 11.87
CA GLU A 537 -27.71 2.14 10.88
C GLU A 537 -27.04 2.02 9.48
N ALA A 538 -25.76 2.35 9.35
CA ALA A 538 -25.01 2.13 8.11
C ALA A 538 -23.71 1.37 8.40
N SER A 539 -23.83 0.06 8.65
CA SER A 539 -22.74 -0.91 8.59
C SER A 539 -23.19 -2.15 7.85
#